data_AF-I0IAG1-F1
#
_entry.id   AF-I0IAG1-F1
#
_cell.length_a   1.000
_cell.length_b   1.000
_cell.length_c   1.000
_cell.angle_alpha   90.00
_cell.angle_beta   90.00
_cell.angle_gamma   90.00
#
_symmetry.space_group_name_H-M   'P 1'
#
loop_
_entity.id
_entity.type
_entity.pdbx_description
1 polymer ?
#
loop_
_entity_poly.entity_id
_entity_poly.type
_entity_poly.pdbx_seq_one_letter_code
_entity_poly.pdbx_strand_id
1 'polypeptide(L)'
;MELLGQDPDEAGRDHADSTAAGRDRWLAFAVIGCSAGALAVALVLTSGTGEAGAVAPGCGPGSGCAEVLGSRWSRVLGLKTAMLAFFTHVLLIAATLPVAGLAGWQLRARPLVRQAAAAAVLGAAAWFLYLQAFEIGAFCRWCTAAHALGGLAAAGTFLRDARRIEAGGVLLGLAAAGALAAIQVMNPPAATIREAGASGAPAAADSAANTAAGGAASAAAPADAKDPTDPAAPLRLLGGRLEVDPAVVPAIGPADATERAVVLVDYACPHCRVAHGLLLARGVRVFVLPVPLNAACNPGINRGAMPARFDDSCTLAELGVAVFLSGGEAAYARYDAAAFGGDAPPSADEAEALAAELAPAMTDADRGAARAAVSENVSAWLALGAAGIADRVPVLVDPASGRTAVGRLYGADDLDALFGAPAPAAPAADPP
;
A
#
# COMPACT_ATOMS: atom_id res chain seq x y z
N MET A 1 -49.09 -14.14 -66.08
CA MET A 1 -49.43 -13.48 -64.80
C MET A 1 -49.11 -14.51 -63.72
N GLU A 2 -47.81 -14.64 -63.42
CA GLU A 2 -47.29 -15.67 -62.53
C GLU A 2 -47.07 -15.02 -61.17
N LEU A 3 -48.07 -15.18 -60.29
CA LEU A 3 -47.99 -14.78 -58.90
C LEU A 3 -47.16 -15.84 -58.18
N LEU A 4 -45.85 -15.59 -58.07
CA LEU A 4 -44.96 -16.34 -57.20
C LEU A 4 -45.46 -16.19 -55.76
N GLY A 5 -46.14 -17.22 -55.25
CA GLY A 5 -46.41 -17.36 -53.84
C GLY A 5 -45.09 -17.59 -53.11
N GLN A 6 -44.67 -16.61 -52.30
CA GLN A 6 -43.59 -16.83 -51.33
C GLN A 6 -44.01 -17.98 -50.41
N ASP A 7 -43.17 -19.00 -50.37
CA ASP A 7 -43.35 -20.18 -49.55
C ASP A 7 -43.40 -19.74 -48.06
N PRO A 8 -44.44 -20.05 -47.28
CA PRO A 8 -44.53 -19.66 -45.87
C PRO A 8 -43.31 -20.14 -45.04
N ASP A 9 -42.64 -21.20 -45.48
CA ASP A 9 -41.41 -21.71 -44.86
C ASP A 9 -40.16 -20.85 -45.16
N GLU A 10 -40.13 -20.09 -46.27
CA GLU A 10 -39.08 -19.11 -46.55
C GLU A 10 -39.26 -17.84 -45.71
N ALA A 11 -40.49 -17.32 -45.61
CA ALA A 11 -40.79 -16.17 -44.77
C ALA A 11 -40.50 -16.45 -43.27
N GLY A 12 -40.76 -17.67 -42.80
CA GLY A 12 -40.41 -18.10 -41.44
C GLY A 12 -38.90 -18.21 -41.19
N ARG A 13 -38.12 -18.67 -42.19
CA ARG A 13 -36.65 -18.73 -42.11
C ARG A 13 -36.01 -17.34 -42.12
N ASP A 14 -36.47 -16.43 -42.97
CA ASP A 14 -36.00 -15.04 -43.01
C ASP A 14 -36.27 -14.31 -41.69
N HIS A 15 -37.41 -14.59 -41.04
CA HIS A 15 -37.74 -14.05 -39.73
C HIS A 15 -36.84 -14.64 -38.61
N ALA A 16 -36.55 -15.94 -38.66
CA ALA A 16 -35.64 -16.59 -37.71
C ALA A 16 -34.18 -16.10 -37.87
N ASP A 17 -33.71 -15.88 -39.09
CA ASP A 17 -32.35 -15.41 -39.36
C ASP A 17 -32.17 -13.93 -39.02
N SER A 18 -33.17 -13.08 -39.30
CA SER A 18 -33.14 -11.67 -38.89
C SER A 18 -33.19 -11.49 -37.36
N THR A 19 -33.96 -12.31 -36.65
CA THR A 19 -34.00 -12.31 -35.18
C THR A 19 -32.70 -12.85 -34.57
N ALA A 20 -32.08 -13.88 -35.16
CA ALA A 20 -30.78 -14.40 -34.72
C ALA A 20 -29.65 -13.39 -34.96
N ALA A 21 -29.61 -12.74 -36.13
CA ALA A 21 -28.64 -11.69 -36.44
C ALA A 21 -28.83 -10.45 -35.56
N GLY A 22 -30.08 -10.09 -35.27
CA GLY A 22 -30.42 -9.04 -34.29
C GLY A 22 -29.88 -9.35 -32.91
N ARG A 23 -30.12 -10.57 -32.40
CA ARG A 23 -29.62 -11.02 -31.09
C ARG A 23 -28.09 -11.01 -31.02
N ASP A 24 -27.39 -11.49 -32.04
CA ASP A 24 -25.92 -11.49 -32.08
C ASP A 24 -25.35 -10.07 -31.96
N ARG A 25 -25.92 -9.11 -32.70
CA ARG A 25 -25.53 -7.70 -32.64
C ARG A 25 -25.79 -7.10 -31.26
N TRP A 26 -26.95 -7.36 -30.67
CA TRP A 26 -27.27 -6.88 -29.32
C TRP A 26 -26.30 -7.41 -28.26
N LEU A 27 -25.99 -8.71 -28.30
CA LEU A 27 -25.01 -9.31 -27.40
C LEU A 27 -23.61 -8.72 -27.62
N ALA A 28 -23.21 -8.48 -28.86
CA ALA A 28 -21.93 -7.80 -29.16
C ALA A 28 -21.86 -6.40 -28.52
N PHE A 29 -22.91 -5.59 -28.67
CA PHE A 29 -22.97 -4.26 -28.06
C PHE A 29 -22.98 -4.33 -26.53
N ALA A 30 -23.71 -5.28 -25.94
CA ALA A 30 -23.73 -5.49 -24.50
C ALA A 30 -22.35 -5.87 -23.94
N VAL A 31 -21.65 -6.80 -24.61
CA VAL A 31 -20.29 -7.20 -24.25
C VAL A 31 -19.32 -6.02 -24.32
N ILE A 32 -19.37 -5.24 -25.42
CA ILE A 32 -18.52 -4.06 -25.58
C ILE A 32 -18.84 -3.00 -24.52
N GLY A 33 -20.11 -2.70 -24.28
CA GLY A 33 -20.53 -1.71 -23.30
C GLY A 33 -20.14 -2.07 -21.87
N CYS A 34 -20.37 -3.32 -21.45
CA CYS A 34 -19.96 -3.82 -20.14
C CYS A 34 -18.43 -3.82 -19.99
N SER A 35 -17.70 -4.25 -21.03
CA SER A 35 -16.24 -4.25 -21.02
C SER A 35 -15.67 -2.83 -20.98
N ALA A 36 -16.27 -1.88 -21.68
CA ALA A 36 -15.89 -0.47 -21.65
C ALA A 36 -16.15 0.16 -20.28
N GLY A 37 -17.26 -0.20 -19.63
CA GLY A 37 -17.55 0.21 -18.25
C GLY A 37 -16.52 -0.34 -17.26
N ALA A 38 -16.20 -1.63 -17.34
CA ALA A 38 -15.16 -2.24 -16.51
C ALA A 38 -13.78 -1.61 -16.76
N LEU A 39 -13.46 -1.33 -18.03
CA LEU A 39 -12.24 -0.63 -18.43
C LEU A 39 -12.17 0.79 -17.85
N ALA A 40 -13.27 1.55 -17.90
CA ALA A 40 -13.35 2.88 -17.31
C ALA A 40 -13.10 2.85 -15.80
N VAL A 41 -13.70 1.88 -15.09
CA VAL A 41 -13.43 1.69 -13.66
C VAL A 41 -11.97 1.32 -13.42
N ALA A 42 -11.40 0.40 -14.21
CA ALA A 42 -9.98 0.05 -14.11
C ALA A 42 -9.07 1.26 -14.36
N LEU A 43 -9.42 2.12 -15.32
CA LEU A 43 -8.67 3.34 -15.63
C LEU A 43 -8.74 4.34 -14.48
N VAL A 44 -9.93 4.56 -13.92
CA VAL A 44 -10.16 5.38 -12.70
C VAL A 44 -9.26 4.88 -11.57
N LEU A 45 -9.31 3.58 -11.26
CA LEU A 45 -8.49 2.96 -10.20
C LEU A 45 -6.98 3.00 -10.49
N THR A 46 -6.57 2.93 -11.76
CA THR A 46 -5.14 3.00 -12.16
C THR A 46 -4.62 4.43 -12.16
N SER A 47 -5.46 5.40 -12.51
CA SER A 47 -5.14 6.84 -12.59
C SER A 47 -4.95 7.52 -11.24
N GLY A 48 -5.11 6.77 -10.14
CA GLY A 48 -4.85 7.27 -8.80
C GLY A 48 -6.05 7.95 -8.15
N THR A 49 -7.30 7.71 -8.56
CA THR A 49 -8.49 8.25 -7.84
C THR A 49 -8.72 7.64 -6.46
N GLY A 50 -7.83 6.75 -5.99
CA GLY A 50 -7.70 6.33 -4.59
C GLY A 50 -6.48 6.92 -3.88
N GLU A 51 -5.59 7.63 -4.59
CA GLU A 51 -4.31 8.17 -4.07
C GLU A 51 -4.15 9.69 -4.32
N ALA A 52 -5.01 10.31 -5.15
CA ALA A 52 -4.94 11.72 -5.54
C ALA A 52 -6.33 12.34 -5.70
N GLY A 53 -6.78 13.11 -4.70
CA GLY A 53 -7.59 14.34 -4.85
C GLY A 53 -9.01 14.28 -5.43
N ALA A 54 -9.41 13.23 -6.13
CA ALA A 54 -10.78 12.95 -6.54
C ALA A 54 -11.10 11.53 -6.10
N VAL A 55 -11.45 11.38 -4.82
CA VAL A 55 -11.94 10.11 -4.28
C VAL A 55 -13.18 9.73 -5.08
N ALA A 56 -13.05 8.68 -5.90
CA ALA A 56 -14.21 8.04 -6.49
C ALA A 56 -15.16 7.72 -5.31
N PRO A 57 -16.43 8.17 -5.32
CA PRO A 57 -17.29 8.17 -4.15
C PRO A 57 -17.16 6.89 -3.31
N GLY A 58 -16.72 7.06 -2.06
CA GLY A 58 -16.52 5.94 -1.16
C GLY A 58 -15.16 5.23 -1.19
N CYS A 59 -14.12 5.82 -1.82
CA CYS A 59 -12.72 5.41 -1.73
C CYS A 59 -11.90 6.36 -0.84
N GLY A 60 -12.10 6.29 0.47
CA GLY A 60 -11.33 7.06 1.46
C GLY A 60 -10.66 6.19 2.51
N PRO A 61 -9.83 6.77 3.41
CA PRO A 61 -9.28 6.07 4.56
C PRO A 61 -10.38 5.35 5.37
N GLY A 62 -10.12 4.11 5.79
CA GLY A 62 -11.08 3.27 6.51
C GLY A 62 -12.23 2.70 5.66
N SER A 63 -12.22 2.91 4.33
CA SER A 63 -13.19 2.28 3.43
C SER A 63 -12.71 0.91 2.93
N GLY A 64 -13.63 0.02 2.59
CA GLY A 64 -13.28 -1.25 1.93
C GLY A 64 -12.57 -1.07 0.57
N CYS A 65 -12.64 0.12 -0.04
CA CYS A 65 -11.82 0.45 -1.20
C CYS A 65 -10.33 0.63 -0.83
N ALA A 66 -10.04 1.34 0.26
CA ALA A 66 -8.67 1.52 0.75
C ALA A 66 -8.05 0.19 1.21
N GLU A 67 -8.81 -0.65 1.92
CA GLU A 67 -8.36 -1.99 2.36
C GLU A 67 -7.98 -2.88 1.17
N VAL A 68 -8.85 -2.98 0.17
CA VAL A 68 -8.62 -3.88 -0.97
C VAL A 68 -7.48 -3.38 -1.86
N LEU A 69 -7.40 -2.07 -2.13
CA LEU A 69 -6.34 -1.49 -2.96
C LEU A 69 -4.99 -1.41 -2.23
N GLY A 70 -5.01 -1.25 -0.90
CA GLY A 70 -3.82 -1.26 -0.05
C GLY A 70 -3.28 -2.67 0.22
N SER A 71 -4.12 -3.70 0.09
CA SER A 71 -3.69 -5.09 0.30
C SER A 71 -2.62 -5.54 -0.69
N ARG A 72 -1.80 -6.51 -0.27
CA ARG A 72 -0.81 -7.15 -1.16
C ARG A 72 -1.42 -7.77 -2.41
N TRP A 73 -2.70 -8.12 -2.37
CA TRP A 73 -3.44 -8.75 -3.47
C TRP A 73 -3.79 -7.78 -4.60
N SER A 74 -3.65 -6.46 -4.39
CA SER A 74 -3.87 -5.46 -5.44
C SER A 74 -2.73 -5.41 -6.48
N ARG A 75 -1.66 -6.20 -6.26
CA ARG A 75 -0.47 -6.22 -7.09
C ARG A 75 -0.10 -7.62 -7.58
N VAL A 76 0.62 -7.66 -8.69
CA VAL A 76 1.21 -8.86 -9.29
C VAL A 76 2.57 -8.45 -9.82
N LEU A 77 3.65 -9.06 -9.31
CA LEU A 77 5.03 -8.70 -9.68
C LEU A 77 5.30 -7.17 -9.57
N GLY A 78 4.75 -6.52 -8.54
CA GLY A 78 4.87 -5.08 -8.31
C GLY A 78 3.93 -4.19 -9.12
N LEU A 79 3.26 -4.72 -10.14
CA LEU A 79 2.31 -3.98 -10.99
C LEU A 79 0.89 -4.00 -10.41
N LYS A 80 0.14 -2.89 -10.54
CA LYS A 80 -1.28 -2.83 -10.14
C LYS A 80 -2.07 -3.83 -11.00
N THR A 81 -2.84 -4.72 -10.38
CA THR A 81 -3.69 -5.70 -11.09
C THR A 81 -4.66 -5.02 -12.06
N ALA A 82 -5.09 -3.79 -11.76
CA ALA A 82 -5.93 -2.98 -12.64
C ALA A 82 -5.32 -2.75 -14.04
N MET A 83 -3.99 -2.71 -14.16
CA MET A 83 -3.32 -2.62 -15.47
C MET A 83 -3.51 -3.90 -16.29
N LEU A 84 -3.47 -5.07 -15.65
CA LEU A 84 -3.74 -6.33 -16.34
C LEU A 84 -5.19 -6.39 -16.82
N ALA A 85 -6.13 -5.97 -15.96
CA ALA A 85 -7.53 -5.84 -16.31
C ALA A 85 -7.77 -4.91 -17.50
N PHE A 86 -7.02 -3.80 -17.61
CA PHE A 86 -7.09 -2.89 -18.75
C PHE A 86 -6.79 -3.63 -20.07
N PHE A 87 -5.67 -4.35 -20.15
CA PHE A 87 -5.29 -5.05 -21.38
C PHE A 87 -6.27 -6.17 -21.74
N THR A 88 -6.76 -6.93 -20.76
CA THR A 88 -7.72 -8.02 -21.02
C THR A 88 -9.05 -7.49 -21.55
N HIS A 89 -9.57 -6.37 -21.02
CA HIS A 89 -10.81 -5.77 -21.53
C HIS A 89 -10.63 -5.13 -22.91
N VAL A 90 -9.50 -4.49 -23.18
CA VAL A 90 -9.17 -3.99 -24.53
C VAL A 90 -9.13 -5.14 -25.55
N LEU A 91 -8.50 -6.26 -25.18
CA LEU A 91 -8.45 -7.46 -26.03
C LEU A 91 -9.86 -8.02 -26.29
N LEU A 92 -10.70 -8.11 -25.25
CA LEU A 92 -12.08 -8.58 -25.37
C LEU A 92 -12.90 -7.68 -26.29
N ILE A 93 -12.80 -6.37 -26.15
CA ILE A 93 -13.46 -5.40 -27.04
C ILE A 93 -12.98 -5.57 -28.48
N ALA A 94 -11.66 -5.60 -28.71
CA ALA A 94 -11.07 -5.75 -30.03
C ALA A 94 -11.46 -7.05 -30.73
N ALA A 95 -11.56 -8.17 -29.98
CA ALA A 95 -12.00 -9.46 -30.50
C ALA A 95 -13.53 -9.55 -30.74
N THR A 96 -14.29 -8.60 -30.20
CA THR A 96 -15.77 -8.53 -30.31
C THR A 96 -16.22 -7.58 -31.42
N LEU A 97 -15.43 -6.54 -31.72
CA LEU A 97 -15.72 -5.56 -32.77
C LEU A 97 -15.84 -6.22 -34.17
N PRO A 98 -16.78 -5.76 -35.01
CA PRO A 98 -16.79 -6.14 -36.42
C PRO A 98 -15.64 -5.42 -37.15
N VAL A 99 -14.75 -6.17 -37.81
CA VAL A 99 -13.61 -5.61 -38.55
C VAL A 99 -13.62 -6.17 -39.97
N ALA A 100 -13.63 -5.29 -40.96
CA ALA A 100 -13.53 -5.64 -42.38
C ALA A 100 -12.07 -5.86 -42.80
N GLY A 101 -11.84 -6.65 -43.84
CA GLY A 101 -10.51 -6.84 -44.43
C GLY A 101 -9.55 -7.75 -43.64
N LEU A 102 -10.05 -8.53 -42.69
CA LEU A 102 -9.24 -9.51 -41.96
C LEU A 102 -8.91 -10.74 -42.82
N ALA A 103 -7.69 -11.25 -42.67
CA ALA A 103 -7.24 -12.50 -43.25
C ALA A 103 -7.99 -13.71 -42.64
N GLY A 104 -8.10 -14.81 -43.40
CA GLY A 104 -8.87 -15.99 -42.99
C GLY A 104 -8.42 -16.62 -41.66
N TRP A 105 -7.12 -16.62 -41.35
CA TRP A 105 -6.62 -17.11 -40.06
C TRP A 105 -7.01 -16.20 -38.90
N GLN A 106 -7.07 -14.88 -39.12
CA GLN A 106 -7.50 -13.90 -38.11
C GLN A 106 -8.97 -14.14 -37.78
N LEU A 107 -9.84 -14.34 -38.79
CA LEU A 107 -11.25 -14.66 -38.58
C LEU A 107 -11.46 -15.95 -37.79
N ARG A 108 -10.62 -16.97 -38.01
CA ARG A 108 -10.66 -18.24 -37.28
C ARG A 108 -10.15 -18.12 -35.84
N ALA A 109 -9.14 -17.29 -35.58
CA ALA A 109 -8.57 -17.11 -34.24
C ALA A 109 -9.44 -16.23 -33.31
N ARG A 110 -10.26 -15.33 -33.86
CA ARG A 110 -11.11 -14.40 -33.09
C ARG A 110 -12.01 -15.04 -32.03
N PRO A 111 -12.82 -16.09 -32.31
CA PRO A 111 -13.64 -16.71 -31.28
C PRO A 111 -12.79 -17.30 -30.16
N LEU A 112 -11.66 -17.93 -30.48
CA LEU A 112 -10.72 -18.47 -29.49
C LEU A 112 -10.17 -17.36 -28.58
N VAL A 113 -9.67 -16.27 -29.16
CA VAL A 113 -9.14 -15.12 -28.40
C VAL A 113 -10.22 -14.48 -27.53
N ARG A 114 -11.42 -14.30 -28.09
CA ARG A 114 -12.56 -13.72 -27.36
C ARG A 114 -12.96 -14.59 -26.17
N GLN A 115 -13.07 -15.90 -26.35
CA GLN A 115 -13.43 -16.85 -25.30
C GLN A 115 -12.31 -16.98 -24.25
N ALA A 116 -11.04 -16.91 -24.66
CA ALA A 116 -9.92 -16.87 -23.72
C ALA A 116 -9.95 -15.61 -22.85
N ALA A 117 -10.16 -14.43 -23.44
CA ALA A 117 -10.28 -13.19 -22.68
C ALA A 117 -11.50 -13.22 -21.73
N ALA A 118 -12.66 -13.71 -22.20
CA ALA A 118 -13.87 -13.85 -21.38
C ALA A 118 -13.68 -14.82 -20.20
N ALA A 119 -13.05 -15.99 -20.44
CA ALA A 119 -12.76 -16.95 -19.39
C ALA A 119 -11.74 -16.40 -18.37
N ALA A 120 -10.72 -15.67 -18.82
CA ALA A 120 -9.76 -15.00 -17.94
C ALA A 120 -10.43 -13.94 -17.06
N VAL A 121 -11.32 -13.09 -17.63
CA VAL A 121 -12.10 -12.09 -16.88
C VAL A 121 -12.99 -12.76 -15.84
N LEU A 122 -13.68 -13.84 -16.20
CA LEU A 122 -14.55 -14.57 -15.29
C LEU A 122 -13.76 -15.23 -14.14
N GLY A 123 -12.64 -15.87 -14.46
CA GLY A 123 -11.75 -16.47 -13.46
C GLY A 123 -11.15 -15.41 -12.52
N ALA A 124 -10.72 -14.28 -13.05
CA ALA A 124 -10.24 -13.15 -12.24
C ALA A 124 -11.34 -12.58 -11.36
N ALA A 125 -12.57 -12.44 -11.87
CA ALA A 125 -13.71 -11.98 -11.06
C ALA A 125 -13.99 -12.93 -9.88
N ALA A 126 -13.99 -14.25 -10.12
CA ALA A 126 -14.14 -15.23 -9.05
C ALA A 126 -13.01 -15.12 -8.01
N TRP A 127 -11.76 -15.03 -8.46
CA TRP A 127 -10.59 -14.90 -7.59
C TRP A 127 -10.62 -13.63 -6.73
N PHE A 128 -10.82 -12.45 -7.33
CA PHE A 128 -10.80 -11.19 -6.58
C PHE A 128 -12.04 -10.97 -5.71
N LEU A 129 -13.18 -11.59 -6.05
CA LEU A 129 -14.33 -11.63 -5.15
C LEU A 129 -14.08 -12.58 -3.97
N TYR A 130 -13.42 -13.73 -4.19
CA TYR A 130 -12.96 -14.60 -3.11
C TYR A 130 -12.01 -13.85 -2.16
N LEU A 131 -10.98 -13.18 -2.70
CA LEU A 131 -10.02 -12.43 -1.89
C LEU A 131 -10.71 -11.36 -1.04
N GLN A 132 -11.65 -10.60 -1.60
CA GLN A 132 -12.39 -9.58 -0.85
C GLN A 132 -13.26 -10.18 0.26
N ALA A 133 -13.93 -11.31 -0.02
CA ALA A 133 -14.86 -11.93 0.93
C ALA A 133 -14.15 -12.69 2.06
N PHE A 134 -13.05 -13.38 1.77
CA PHE A 134 -12.46 -14.38 2.68
C PHE A 134 -11.05 -14.04 3.17
N GLU A 135 -10.22 -13.37 2.36
CA GLU A 135 -8.83 -13.05 2.76
C GLU A 135 -8.71 -11.64 3.34
N ILE A 136 -9.37 -10.65 2.72
CA ILE A 136 -9.29 -9.24 3.12
C ILE A 136 -10.41 -8.90 4.11
N GLY A 137 -11.58 -9.56 4.00
CA GLY A 137 -12.74 -9.28 4.85
C GLY A 137 -13.39 -7.92 4.58
N ALA A 138 -13.09 -7.28 3.43
CA ALA A 138 -13.63 -5.99 3.05
C ALA A 138 -13.99 -5.96 1.55
N PHE A 139 -15.08 -5.25 1.22
CA PHE A 139 -15.54 -5.09 -0.16
C PHE A 139 -15.25 -3.69 -0.69
N CYS A 140 -14.50 -3.63 -1.79
CA CYS A 140 -14.33 -2.42 -2.58
C CYS A 140 -15.46 -2.30 -3.61
N ARG A 141 -16.34 -1.32 -3.42
CA ARG A 141 -17.47 -1.04 -4.33
C ARG A 141 -17.05 -0.91 -5.80
N TRP A 142 -15.89 -0.30 -6.06
CA TRP A 142 -15.37 -0.12 -7.42
C TRP A 142 -14.83 -1.42 -8.01
N CYS A 143 -14.08 -2.21 -7.25
CA CYS A 143 -13.62 -3.53 -7.70
C CYS A 143 -14.82 -4.45 -7.94
N THR A 144 -15.79 -4.48 -7.02
CA THR A 144 -17.02 -5.26 -7.19
C THR A 144 -17.79 -4.83 -8.44
N ALA A 145 -17.94 -3.53 -8.70
CA ALA A 145 -18.58 -3.03 -9.91
C ALA A 145 -17.82 -3.44 -11.18
N ALA A 146 -16.49 -3.31 -11.19
CA ALA A 146 -15.66 -3.73 -12.33
C ALA A 146 -15.78 -5.24 -12.60
N HIS A 147 -15.75 -6.08 -11.55
CA HIS A 147 -15.89 -7.53 -11.68
C HIS A 147 -17.31 -7.95 -12.07
N ALA A 148 -18.34 -7.24 -11.60
CA ALA A 148 -19.71 -7.48 -12.04
C ALA A 148 -19.88 -7.15 -13.53
N LEU A 149 -19.38 -6.00 -13.99
CA LEU A 149 -19.39 -5.62 -15.40
C LEU A 149 -18.59 -6.59 -16.27
N GLY A 150 -17.39 -6.99 -15.82
CA GLY A 150 -16.58 -8.01 -16.49
C GLY A 150 -17.28 -9.37 -16.56
N GLY A 151 -17.92 -9.80 -15.47
CA GLY A 151 -18.70 -11.03 -15.41
C GLY A 151 -19.89 -11.01 -16.39
N LEU A 152 -20.60 -9.88 -16.50
CA LEU A 152 -21.66 -9.70 -17.49
C LEU A 152 -21.14 -9.74 -18.92
N ALA A 153 -19.98 -9.13 -19.18
CA ALA A 153 -19.33 -9.20 -20.49
C ALA A 153 -18.91 -10.65 -20.85
N ALA A 154 -18.38 -11.40 -19.88
CA ALA A 154 -18.04 -12.80 -20.07
C ALA A 154 -19.29 -13.66 -20.32
N ALA A 155 -20.35 -13.48 -19.55
CA ALA A 155 -21.62 -14.18 -19.75
C ALA A 155 -22.23 -13.85 -21.12
N GLY A 156 -22.27 -12.57 -21.52
CA GLY A 156 -22.72 -12.16 -22.85
C GLY A 156 -21.89 -12.76 -23.99
N THR A 157 -20.58 -12.92 -23.79
CA THR A 157 -19.69 -13.59 -24.74
C THR A 157 -20.06 -15.06 -24.90
N PHE A 158 -20.25 -15.80 -23.80
CA PHE A 158 -20.62 -17.22 -23.87
C PHE A 158 -22.04 -17.45 -24.37
N LEU A 159 -22.98 -16.53 -24.10
CA LEU A 159 -24.32 -16.57 -24.69
C LEU A 159 -24.28 -16.33 -26.21
N ARG A 160 -23.42 -15.42 -26.67
CA ARG A 160 -23.20 -15.15 -28.10
C ARG A 160 -22.57 -16.35 -28.79
N ASP A 161 -21.55 -16.92 -28.16
CA ASP A 161 -20.75 -18.03 -28.71
C ASP A 161 -21.30 -19.40 -28.33
N ALA A 162 -22.51 -19.49 -27.77
CA ALA A 162 -23.07 -20.73 -27.21
C ALA A 162 -23.09 -21.91 -28.20
N ARG A 163 -23.13 -21.62 -29.52
CA ARG A 163 -23.11 -22.62 -30.59
C ARG A 163 -21.69 -23.00 -31.07
N ARG A 164 -20.65 -22.31 -30.59
CA ARG A 164 -19.25 -22.43 -31.03
C ARG A 164 -18.29 -22.21 -29.87
N ILE A 165 -18.44 -23.02 -28.81
CA ILE A 165 -17.50 -23.00 -27.68
C ILE A 165 -16.23 -23.76 -28.07
N GLU A 166 -15.11 -23.05 -28.08
CA GLU A 166 -13.77 -23.55 -28.34
C GLU A 166 -13.11 -23.86 -27.00
N ALA A 167 -13.11 -25.14 -26.60
CA ALA A 167 -12.56 -25.57 -25.32
C ALA A 167 -11.12 -25.08 -25.08
N GLY A 168 -10.30 -25.03 -26.13
CA GLY A 168 -8.94 -24.50 -26.06
C GLY A 168 -8.87 -23.02 -25.66
N GLY A 169 -9.79 -22.19 -26.13
CA GLY A 169 -9.89 -20.78 -25.72
C GLY A 169 -10.27 -20.65 -24.25
N VAL A 170 -11.31 -21.39 -23.83
CA VAL A 170 -11.76 -21.39 -22.42
C VAL A 170 -10.67 -21.84 -21.47
N LEU A 171 -10.01 -22.97 -21.76
CA LEU A 171 -8.94 -23.52 -20.93
C LEU A 171 -7.74 -22.56 -20.85
N LEU A 172 -7.37 -21.90 -21.95
CA LEU A 172 -6.31 -20.90 -21.96
C LEU A 172 -6.63 -19.72 -21.03
N GLY A 173 -7.86 -19.21 -21.08
CA GLY A 173 -8.29 -18.12 -20.21
C GLY A 173 -8.31 -18.49 -18.73
N LEU A 174 -8.85 -19.68 -18.41
CA LEU A 174 -8.84 -20.20 -17.04
C LEU A 174 -7.41 -20.46 -16.53
N ALA A 175 -6.53 -20.99 -17.36
CA ALA A 175 -5.12 -21.19 -17.02
C ALA A 175 -4.42 -19.85 -16.74
N ALA A 176 -4.70 -18.80 -17.51
CA ALA A 176 -4.16 -17.46 -17.25
C ALA A 176 -4.65 -16.88 -15.91
N ALA A 177 -5.94 -17.03 -15.58
CA ALA A 177 -6.48 -16.62 -14.28
C ALA A 177 -5.91 -17.46 -13.12
N GLY A 178 -5.74 -18.77 -13.31
CA GLY A 178 -5.10 -19.65 -12.34
C GLY A 178 -3.63 -19.30 -12.12
N ALA A 179 -2.89 -18.98 -13.19
CA ALA A 179 -1.50 -18.53 -13.10
C ALA A 179 -1.40 -17.20 -12.36
N LEU A 180 -2.30 -16.25 -12.61
CA LEU A 180 -2.40 -15.00 -11.86
C LEU A 180 -2.59 -15.27 -10.35
N ALA A 181 -3.58 -16.08 -9.99
CA ALA A 181 -3.84 -16.45 -8.60
C ALA A 181 -2.62 -17.14 -7.97
N ALA A 182 -2.03 -18.11 -8.68
CA ALA A 182 -0.84 -18.81 -8.23
C ALA A 182 0.35 -17.86 -8.02
N ILE A 183 0.59 -16.90 -8.92
CA ILE A 183 1.64 -15.89 -8.78
C ILE A 183 1.41 -15.03 -7.54
N GLN A 184 0.17 -14.63 -7.26
CA GLN A 184 -0.15 -13.84 -6.06
C GLN A 184 -0.04 -14.64 -4.75
N VAL A 185 -0.26 -15.95 -4.81
CA VAL A 185 -0.08 -16.86 -3.67
C VAL A 185 1.40 -17.17 -3.46
N MET A 186 2.16 -17.45 -4.53
CA MET A 186 3.54 -17.94 -4.48
C MET A 186 4.60 -16.84 -4.38
N ASN A 187 4.33 -15.62 -4.85
CA ASN A 187 5.21 -14.49 -4.62
C ASN A 187 4.76 -13.74 -3.36
N PRO A 188 5.37 -13.97 -2.18
CA PRO A 188 5.27 -13.00 -1.11
C PRO A 188 5.86 -11.67 -1.62
N PRO A 189 5.33 -10.51 -1.21
CA PRO A 189 6.07 -9.27 -1.39
C PRO A 189 7.46 -9.46 -0.75
N ALA A 190 8.50 -8.91 -1.36
CA ALA A 190 9.76 -8.73 -0.67
C ALA A 190 9.45 -8.01 0.66
N ALA A 191 9.69 -8.70 1.77
CA ALA A 191 9.35 -8.34 3.15
C ALA A 191 7.88 -7.94 3.42
N THR A 192 7.03 -8.94 3.71
CA THR A 192 5.86 -8.71 4.57
C THR A 192 6.19 -9.11 6.01
N ILE A 193 6.07 -8.13 6.89
CA ILE A 193 5.74 -8.28 8.31
C ILE A 193 4.69 -9.40 8.45
N ARG A 194 4.98 -10.39 9.31
CA ARG A 194 4.02 -11.44 9.69
C ARG A 194 2.92 -10.84 10.54
N GLU A 195 1.70 -10.78 10.02
CA GLU A 195 0.51 -10.74 10.84
C GLU A 195 0.42 -12.05 11.65
N ALA A 196 0.52 -11.97 12.98
CA ALA A 196 0.00 -13.02 13.83
C ALA A 196 -1.51 -12.80 13.91
N GLY A 197 -2.28 -13.75 13.35
CA GLY A 197 -3.71 -13.65 13.18
C GLY A 197 -4.47 -13.36 14.48
N ALA A 198 -5.46 -12.47 14.37
CA ALA A 198 -6.57 -12.42 15.30
C ALA A 198 -7.73 -13.22 14.70
N SER A 199 -7.79 -14.50 15.05
CA SER A 199 -9.02 -15.28 14.99
C SER A 199 -9.98 -14.77 16.07
N GLY A 200 -11.20 -14.36 15.67
CA GLY A 200 -12.26 -14.01 16.61
C GLY A 200 -13.41 -13.23 15.97
N ALA A 201 -14.48 -13.94 15.64
CA ALA A 201 -15.73 -13.51 15.03
C ALA A 201 -16.51 -12.39 15.80
N PRO A 202 -17.58 -11.82 15.22
CA PRO A 202 -18.06 -10.47 15.50
C PRO A 202 -19.02 -10.40 16.70
N ALA A 203 -18.94 -9.33 17.49
CA ALA A 203 -19.99 -8.95 18.41
C ALA A 203 -20.73 -7.73 17.85
N ALA A 204 -22.03 -7.95 17.62
CA ALA A 204 -23.00 -6.94 17.22
C ALA A 204 -23.16 -5.84 18.27
N ALA A 205 -23.78 -4.76 17.81
CA ALA A 205 -24.17 -3.56 18.55
C ALA A 205 -24.79 -3.83 19.92
N ASP A 206 -24.50 -2.94 20.88
CA ASP A 206 -25.55 -2.14 21.51
C ASP A 206 -24.95 -0.86 22.14
N SER A 207 -25.69 0.23 21.98
CA SER A 207 -25.41 1.54 22.58
C SER A 207 -26.02 1.61 23.98
N ALA A 208 -25.26 2.07 24.99
CA ALA A 208 -25.79 2.83 26.12
C ALA A 208 -24.68 3.49 26.96
N ALA A 209 -24.73 4.82 27.01
CA ALA A 209 -24.52 5.72 28.15
C ALA A 209 -23.33 5.56 29.13
N ASN A 210 -22.53 6.65 29.20
CA ASN A 210 -21.94 7.32 30.37
C ASN A 210 -21.76 6.52 31.69
N THR A 211 -20.53 6.44 32.21
CA THR A 211 -20.05 7.21 33.38
C THR A 211 -18.58 6.92 33.69
N ALA A 212 -17.89 7.95 34.19
CA ALA A 212 -16.54 7.90 34.71
C ALA A 212 -16.44 7.10 36.02
N ALA A 213 -15.36 6.31 36.18
CA ALA A 213 -14.59 6.15 37.40
C ALA A 213 -13.47 5.10 37.18
N GLY A 214 -12.36 5.29 37.87
CA GLY A 214 -11.14 4.52 37.72
C GLY A 214 -11.29 3.01 37.93
N GLY A 215 -10.37 2.30 37.28
CA GLY A 215 -10.23 0.85 37.39
C GLY A 215 -9.05 0.43 36.55
N ALA A 216 -7.86 0.43 37.16
CA ALA A 216 -6.68 -0.22 36.60
C ALA A 216 -7.04 -1.70 36.35
N ALA A 217 -7.05 -2.10 35.09
CA ALA A 217 -7.10 -3.51 34.69
C ALA A 217 -5.79 -3.81 33.96
N SER A 218 -4.83 -4.30 34.74
CA SER A 218 -3.66 -5.02 34.25
C SER A 218 -4.16 -6.27 33.52
N ALA A 219 -3.98 -6.31 32.19
CA ALA A 219 -4.02 -7.55 31.44
C ALA A 219 -2.60 -8.10 31.40
N ALA A 220 -2.37 -9.15 32.17
CA ALA A 220 -1.11 -9.88 32.21
C ALA A 220 -0.73 -10.36 30.80
N ALA A 221 0.45 -9.95 30.34
CA ALA A 221 1.08 -10.46 29.13
C ALA A 221 1.47 -11.94 29.32
N PRO A 222 1.48 -12.76 28.25
CA PRO A 222 1.98 -14.12 28.34
C PRO A 222 3.48 -14.11 28.70
N ALA A 223 3.83 -14.96 29.66
CA ALA A 223 5.18 -15.15 30.16
C ALA A 223 6.06 -15.83 29.11
N ASP A 224 6.73 -15.04 28.27
CA ASP A 224 7.97 -15.38 27.54
C ASP A 224 8.69 -14.12 26.97
N ALA A 225 8.39 -12.93 27.49
CA ALA A 225 9.11 -11.72 27.11
C ALA A 225 10.45 -11.64 27.88
N LYS A 226 11.57 -11.71 27.15
CA LYS A 226 12.89 -11.30 27.67
C LYS A 226 12.80 -9.88 28.27
N ASP A 227 13.61 -9.65 29.31
CA ASP A 227 13.65 -8.41 30.09
C ASP A 227 13.58 -7.15 29.20
N PRO A 228 12.52 -6.32 29.31
CA PRO A 228 12.36 -5.11 28.51
C PRO A 228 13.45 -4.05 28.77
N THR A 229 14.31 -4.24 29.79
CA THR A 229 15.43 -3.35 30.11
C THR A 229 16.74 -3.71 29.43
N ASP A 230 16.83 -4.85 28.71
CA ASP A 230 18.01 -5.19 27.92
C ASP A 230 18.20 -4.15 26.79
N PRO A 231 19.31 -3.39 26.78
CA PRO A 231 19.58 -2.38 25.75
C PRO A 231 19.80 -2.99 24.35
N ALA A 232 20.11 -4.28 24.26
CA ALA A 232 20.32 -5.00 23.00
C ALA A 232 19.08 -5.78 22.53
N ALA A 233 17.99 -5.82 23.29
CA ALA A 233 16.78 -6.52 22.88
C ALA A 233 16.04 -5.77 21.75
N PRO A 234 15.48 -6.49 20.75
CA PRO A 234 14.62 -5.88 19.74
C PRO A 234 13.44 -5.14 20.38
N LEU A 235 13.24 -3.88 19.98
CA LEU A 235 12.16 -3.03 20.45
C LEU A 235 10.87 -3.39 19.70
N ARG A 236 9.93 -4.00 20.42
CA ARG A 236 8.61 -4.34 19.89
C ARG A 236 7.64 -3.21 20.16
N LEU A 237 7.26 -2.50 19.11
CA LEU A 237 6.43 -1.31 19.18
C LEU A 237 5.02 -1.61 18.71
N LEU A 238 4.05 -0.85 19.22
CA LEU A 238 2.67 -0.82 18.72
C LEU A 238 2.00 -2.21 18.72
N GLY A 239 2.22 -2.98 19.78
CA GLY A 239 1.70 -4.35 19.91
C GLY A 239 2.42 -5.36 18.99
N GLY A 240 3.68 -5.11 18.63
CA GLY A 240 4.49 -5.98 17.77
C GLY A 240 4.36 -5.72 16.28
N ARG A 241 3.70 -4.62 15.88
CA ARG A 241 3.53 -4.22 14.46
C ARG A 241 4.79 -3.62 13.86
N LEU A 242 5.67 -3.08 14.69
CA LEU A 242 6.97 -2.56 14.30
C LEU A 242 8.01 -3.14 15.26
N GLU A 243 8.99 -3.86 14.71
CA GLU A 243 10.12 -4.39 15.47
C GLU A 243 11.37 -3.67 15.00
N VAL A 244 12.09 -3.04 15.93
CA VAL A 244 13.31 -2.29 15.66
C VAL A 244 14.46 -2.98 16.36
N ASP A 245 15.45 -3.41 15.60
CA ASP A 245 16.70 -3.96 16.15
C ASP A 245 17.68 -2.79 16.43
N PRO A 246 18.01 -2.52 17.70
CA PRO A 246 18.95 -1.47 18.09
C PRO A 246 20.33 -1.56 17.44
N ALA A 247 20.75 -2.76 17.00
CA ALA A 247 22.09 -2.98 16.45
C ALA A 247 22.25 -2.48 15.01
N VAL A 248 21.16 -2.32 14.27
CA VAL A 248 21.18 -2.04 12.82
C VAL A 248 20.42 -0.77 12.45
N VAL A 249 19.98 0.01 13.45
CA VAL A 249 19.25 1.26 13.25
C VAL A 249 20.06 2.45 13.79
N PRO A 250 20.17 3.55 13.04
CA PRO A 250 20.85 4.75 13.51
C PRO A 250 20.25 5.28 14.81
N ALA A 251 21.09 5.74 15.72
CA ALA A 251 20.63 6.26 17.00
C ALA A 251 21.43 7.48 17.47
N ILE A 252 20.77 8.33 18.25
CA ILE A 252 21.31 9.55 18.85
C ILE A 252 21.02 9.61 20.35
N GLY A 253 21.71 10.49 21.05
CA GLY A 253 21.60 10.63 22.51
C GLY A 253 22.46 9.60 23.28
N PRO A 254 22.48 9.70 24.62
CA PRO A 254 23.37 8.89 25.45
C PRO A 254 23.08 7.39 25.32
N ALA A 255 24.11 6.57 25.12
CA ALA A 255 23.97 5.12 24.99
C ALA A 255 23.48 4.44 26.29
N ASP A 256 23.67 5.11 27.43
CA ASP A 256 23.26 4.69 28.78
C ASP A 256 21.96 5.35 29.26
N ALA A 257 21.24 6.07 28.38
CA ALA A 257 19.96 6.67 28.76
C ALA A 257 18.92 5.58 29.11
N THR A 258 18.25 5.77 30.24
CA THR A 258 17.20 4.87 30.72
C THR A 258 15.93 4.97 29.88
N GLU A 259 15.59 6.18 29.46
CA GLU A 259 14.50 6.43 28.51
C GLU A 259 14.99 6.20 27.08
N ARG A 260 14.17 5.50 26.30
CA ARG A 260 14.42 5.21 24.88
C ARG A 260 13.23 5.68 24.06
N ALA A 261 13.45 6.11 22.83
CA ALA A 261 12.39 6.43 21.89
C ALA A 261 12.71 5.85 20.51
N VAL A 262 11.68 5.43 19.78
CA VAL A 262 11.79 5.22 18.34
C VAL A 262 11.07 6.36 17.64
N VAL A 263 11.72 6.97 16.66
CA VAL A 263 11.16 8.11 15.93
C VAL A 263 11.18 7.88 14.42
N LEU A 264 10.03 8.07 13.77
CA LEU A 264 9.94 8.13 12.31
C LEU A 264 9.93 9.61 11.90
N VAL A 265 10.89 10.02 11.07
CA VAL A 265 11.18 11.44 10.80
C VAL A 265 11.51 11.72 9.34
N ASP A 266 11.36 12.98 8.94
CA ASP A 266 11.96 13.53 7.73
C ASP A 266 12.85 14.72 8.10
N TYR A 267 14.06 14.78 7.54
CA TYR A 267 15.06 15.82 7.83
C TYR A 267 14.62 17.23 7.41
N ALA A 268 13.79 17.33 6.37
CA ALA A 268 13.21 18.57 5.92
C ALA A 268 11.93 18.97 6.68
N CYS A 269 11.33 18.12 7.52
CA CYS A 269 10.09 18.44 8.23
C CYS A 269 10.32 19.41 9.40
N PRO A 270 9.63 20.57 9.45
CA PRO A 270 9.74 21.52 10.57
C PRO A 270 9.35 20.91 11.92
N HIS A 271 8.32 20.05 11.94
CA HIS A 271 7.86 19.42 13.17
C HIS A 271 8.83 18.33 13.66
N CYS A 272 9.51 17.64 12.74
CA CYS A 272 10.56 16.70 13.11
C CYS A 272 11.75 17.42 13.73
N ARG A 273 12.12 18.60 13.21
CA ARG A 273 13.20 19.43 13.78
C ARG A 273 12.90 19.91 15.20
N VAL A 274 11.68 20.34 15.46
CA VAL A 274 11.25 20.71 16.83
C VAL A 274 11.30 19.48 17.75
N ALA A 275 10.75 18.35 17.31
CA ALA A 275 10.76 17.12 18.11
C ALA A 275 12.18 16.63 18.41
N HIS A 276 13.08 16.71 17.42
CA HIS A 276 14.49 16.37 17.56
C HIS A 276 15.17 17.19 18.64
N GLY A 277 15.00 18.51 18.64
CA GLY A 277 15.54 19.39 19.67
C GLY A 277 15.00 19.07 21.08
N LEU A 278 13.71 18.78 21.21
CA LEU A 278 13.09 18.39 22.48
C LEU A 278 13.65 17.05 23.01
N LEU A 279 13.80 16.05 22.13
CA LEU A 279 14.33 14.74 22.50
C LEU A 279 15.80 14.81 22.96
N LEU A 280 16.63 15.59 22.25
CA LEU A 280 18.02 15.82 22.64
C LEU A 280 18.12 16.55 23.98
N ALA A 281 17.31 17.59 24.20
CA ALA A 281 17.29 18.34 25.45
C ALA A 281 16.88 17.48 26.67
N ARG A 282 16.03 16.46 26.45
CA ARG A 282 15.61 15.51 27.49
C ARG A 282 16.69 14.47 27.82
N GLY A 283 17.63 14.22 26.91
CA GLY A 283 18.69 13.22 27.10
C GLY A 283 18.23 11.77 26.91
N VAL A 284 17.21 11.57 26.06
CA VAL A 284 16.67 10.23 25.71
C VAL A 284 17.54 9.56 24.66
N ARG A 285 17.65 8.23 24.71
CA ARG A 285 18.23 7.44 23.61
C ARG A 285 17.22 7.29 22.48
N VAL A 286 17.51 7.83 21.30
CA VAL A 286 16.54 7.86 20.19
C VAL A 286 17.03 7.01 19.02
N PHE A 287 16.23 6.02 18.61
CA PHE A 287 16.41 5.25 17.38
C PHE A 287 15.66 5.94 16.25
N VAL A 288 16.36 6.30 15.18
CA VAL A 288 15.87 7.18 14.13
C VAL A 288 15.60 6.38 12.86
N LEU A 289 14.35 6.44 12.39
CA LEU A 289 13.87 5.81 11.16
C LEU A 289 13.50 6.90 10.15
N PRO A 290 14.39 7.25 9.20
CA PRO A 290 14.07 8.22 8.17
C PRO A 290 12.91 7.75 7.26
N VAL A 291 11.89 8.58 7.14
CA VAL A 291 10.69 8.44 6.29
C VAL A 291 10.57 9.72 5.45
N PRO A 292 11.31 9.81 4.33
CA PRO A 292 11.38 11.03 3.53
C PRO A 292 10.00 11.44 3.01
N LEU A 293 9.62 12.71 3.18
CA LEU A 293 8.38 13.31 2.70
C LEU A 293 8.52 13.78 1.25
N ASN A 294 9.03 12.91 0.38
CA ASN A 294 9.19 13.19 -1.04
C ASN A 294 8.70 12.02 -1.88
N ALA A 295 7.85 12.33 -2.85
CA ALA A 295 7.17 11.36 -3.71
C ALA A 295 8.07 10.63 -4.73
N ALA A 296 9.36 10.96 -4.78
CA ALA A 296 10.35 10.19 -5.54
C ALA A 296 10.69 8.85 -4.85
N CYS A 297 10.75 8.84 -3.51
CA CYS A 297 11.12 7.67 -2.71
C CYS A 297 10.03 7.22 -1.72
N ASN A 298 9.03 8.04 -1.46
CA ASN A 298 7.91 7.72 -0.57
C ASN A 298 6.57 7.80 -1.33
N PRO A 299 5.96 6.66 -1.69
CA PRO A 299 4.70 6.63 -2.42
C PRO A 299 3.49 7.11 -1.61
N GLY A 300 3.62 7.29 -0.29
CA GLY A 300 2.60 7.93 0.54
C GLY A 300 2.53 9.45 0.38
N ILE A 301 3.43 10.04 -0.41
CA ILE A 301 3.53 11.49 -0.61
C ILE A 301 3.01 11.89 -1.98
N ASN A 302 2.18 12.93 -2.01
CA ASN A 302 1.65 13.49 -3.23
C ASN A 302 2.58 14.56 -3.83
N ARG A 303 3.04 14.36 -5.08
CA ARG A 303 3.91 15.30 -5.83
C ARG A 303 3.35 16.72 -5.95
N GLY A 304 2.03 16.89 -5.96
CA GLY A 304 1.39 18.20 -6.22
C GLY A 304 1.25 19.11 -5.00
N ALA A 305 1.65 18.66 -3.81
CA ALA A 305 1.35 19.34 -2.54
C ALA A 305 2.58 19.60 -1.66
N MET A 306 3.78 19.24 -2.12
CA MET A 306 4.96 19.28 -1.25
C MET A 306 5.81 20.55 -1.50
N PRO A 307 6.10 21.35 -0.45
CA PRO A 307 6.98 22.51 -0.58
C PRO A 307 8.41 22.11 -1.01
N ALA A 308 9.10 23.01 -1.72
CA ALA A 308 10.46 22.78 -2.23
C ALA A 308 11.49 22.35 -1.17
N ARG A 309 11.25 22.67 0.11
CA ARG A 309 12.13 22.24 1.22
C ARG A 309 12.30 20.71 1.30
N PHE A 310 11.38 19.93 0.73
CA PHE A 310 11.41 18.47 0.75
C PHE A 310 12.03 17.87 -0.52
N ASP A 311 12.52 18.69 -1.46
CA ASP A 311 13.06 18.21 -2.73
C ASP A 311 14.23 17.23 -2.52
N ASP A 312 15.05 17.49 -1.50
CA ASP A 312 16.23 16.68 -1.16
C ASP A 312 15.98 15.63 -0.06
N SER A 313 14.73 15.46 0.41
CA SER A 313 14.40 14.55 1.51
C SER A 313 14.88 13.11 1.28
N CYS A 314 14.76 12.59 0.04
CA CYS A 314 15.21 11.25 -0.29
C CYS A 314 16.72 11.10 -0.09
N THR A 315 17.50 12.03 -0.64
CA THR A 315 18.95 12.04 -0.54
C THR A 315 19.41 12.19 0.92
N LEU A 316 18.78 13.08 1.69
CA LEU A 316 19.09 13.27 3.11
C LEU A 316 18.85 11.99 3.94
N ALA A 317 17.71 11.33 3.72
CA ALA A 317 17.37 10.08 4.42
C ALA A 317 18.35 8.95 4.08
N GLU A 318 18.63 8.75 2.79
CA GLU A 318 19.56 7.72 2.31
C GLU A 318 20.99 7.95 2.82
N LEU A 319 21.48 9.19 2.75
CA LEU A 319 22.83 9.52 3.22
C LEU A 319 22.98 9.36 4.73
N GLY A 320 21.97 9.73 5.53
CA GLY A 320 22.01 9.53 6.98
C GLY A 320 22.19 8.06 7.35
N VAL A 321 21.41 7.17 6.73
CA VAL A 321 21.54 5.72 6.97
C VAL A 321 22.89 5.21 6.43
N ALA A 322 23.34 5.66 5.26
CA ALA A 322 24.61 5.22 4.69
C ALA A 322 25.82 5.65 5.55
N VAL A 323 25.80 6.86 6.11
CA VAL A 323 26.80 7.35 7.07
C VAL A 323 26.81 6.50 8.33
N PHE A 324 25.65 6.08 8.84
CA PHE A 324 25.59 5.15 9.97
C PHE A 324 26.21 3.79 9.63
N LEU A 325 25.84 3.20 8.48
CA LEU A 325 26.33 1.88 8.07
C LEU A 325 27.86 1.85 7.88
N SER A 326 28.43 2.93 7.35
CA SER A 326 29.86 3.01 7.03
C SER A 326 30.72 3.63 8.15
N GLY A 327 30.26 4.73 8.75
CA GLY A 327 30.98 5.51 9.75
C GLY A 327 30.55 5.25 11.20
N GLY A 328 29.52 4.44 11.41
CA GLY A 328 28.98 4.12 12.72
C GLY A 328 28.20 5.27 13.38
N GLU A 329 27.84 5.05 14.64
CA GLU A 329 26.95 5.95 15.40
C GLU A 329 27.53 7.36 15.60
N ALA A 330 28.83 7.48 15.85
CA ALA A 330 29.46 8.78 16.06
C ALA A 330 29.45 9.65 14.78
N ALA A 331 29.65 9.03 13.62
CA ALA A 331 29.53 9.71 12.33
C ALA A 331 28.07 10.11 12.07
N TYR A 332 27.13 9.18 12.33
CA TYR A 332 25.71 9.46 12.19
C TYR A 332 25.24 10.61 13.07
N ALA A 333 25.64 10.66 14.35
CA ALA A 333 25.26 11.74 15.26
C ALA A 333 25.71 13.12 14.76
N ARG A 334 26.88 13.21 14.11
CA ARG A 334 27.35 14.45 13.47
C ARG A 334 26.52 14.80 12.23
N TYR A 335 26.17 13.80 11.41
CA TYR A 335 25.31 14.00 10.24
C TYR A 335 23.92 14.48 10.65
N ASP A 336 23.31 13.80 11.62
CA ASP A 336 21.97 14.07 12.13
C ASP A 336 21.87 15.48 12.75
N ALA A 337 22.84 15.86 13.57
CA ALA A 337 22.93 17.21 14.14
C ALA A 337 23.07 18.30 13.07
N ALA A 338 23.80 18.03 11.98
CA ALA A 338 23.92 18.96 10.87
C ALA A 338 22.62 19.02 10.02
N ALA A 339 21.99 17.89 9.76
CA ALA A 339 20.76 17.81 8.95
C ALA A 339 19.55 18.47 9.62
N PHE A 340 19.43 18.34 10.95
CA PHE A 340 18.43 19.06 11.75
C PHE A 340 18.92 20.43 12.27
N GLY A 341 20.20 20.77 12.03
CA GLY A 341 20.79 22.04 12.44
C GLY A 341 20.26 23.24 11.66
N GLY A 342 20.22 24.40 12.31
CA GLY A 342 19.75 25.66 11.70
C GLY A 342 18.25 25.70 11.38
N ASP A 343 17.83 26.71 10.61
CA ASP A 343 16.41 26.97 10.29
C ASP A 343 15.86 26.15 9.11
N ALA A 344 16.75 25.56 8.30
CA ALA A 344 16.42 24.82 7.08
C ALA A 344 17.27 23.54 6.96
N PRO A 345 16.79 22.50 6.26
CA PRO A 345 17.62 21.34 5.94
C PRO A 345 18.75 21.74 4.96
N PRO A 346 19.90 21.04 4.98
CA PRO A 346 20.92 21.21 3.96
C PRO A 346 20.39 20.73 2.60
N SER A 347 20.99 21.24 1.53
CA SER A 347 20.78 20.73 0.17
C SER A 347 21.40 19.34 -0.01
N ALA A 348 21.00 18.64 -1.07
CA ALA A 348 21.60 17.35 -1.44
C ALA A 348 23.14 17.44 -1.56
N ASP A 349 23.65 18.48 -2.23
CA ASP A 349 25.10 18.65 -2.45
C ASP A 349 25.86 18.87 -1.12
N GLU A 350 25.32 19.68 -0.22
CA GLU A 350 25.89 19.91 1.11
C GLU A 350 25.88 18.62 1.95
N ALA A 351 24.79 17.87 1.88
CA ALA A 351 24.66 16.59 2.57
C ALA A 351 25.61 15.53 2.00
N GLU A 352 25.83 15.49 0.69
CA GLU A 352 26.79 14.59 0.05
C GLU A 352 28.23 14.91 0.47
N ALA A 353 28.61 16.19 0.49
CA ALA A 353 29.92 16.62 0.95
C ALA A 353 30.17 16.23 2.41
N LEU A 354 29.17 16.46 3.28
CA LEU A 354 29.24 16.07 4.68
C LEU A 354 29.33 14.55 4.85
N ALA A 355 28.52 13.78 4.12
CA ALA A 355 28.57 12.33 4.19
C ALA A 355 29.93 11.77 3.75
N ALA A 356 30.57 12.37 2.75
CA ALA A 356 31.92 11.99 2.32
C ALA A 356 33.00 12.31 3.37
N GLU A 357 32.85 13.41 4.12
CA GLU A 357 33.73 13.74 5.25
C GLU A 357 33.56 12.74 6.40
N LEU A 358 32.31 12.43 6.76
CA LEU A 358 31.97 11.63 7.93
C LEU A 358 32.17 10.12 7.71
N ALA A 359 32.02 9.66 6.47
CA ALA A 359 32.15 8.25 6.10
C ALA A 359 32.99 8.10 4.80
N PRO A 360 34.31 8.38 4.85
CA PRO A 360 35.18 8.35 3.66
C PRO A 360 35.35 6.94 3.06
N ALA A 361 35.02 5.90 3.82
CA ALA A 361 35.05 4.50 3.38
C ALA A 361 33.69 4.00 2.85
N MET A 362 32.68 4.88 2.73
CA MET A 362 31.34 4.53 2.27
C MET A 362 31.37 3.99 0.84
N THR A 363 30.72 2.84 0.66
CA THR A 363 30.64 2.12 -0.61
C THR A 363 29.28 2.27 -1.28
N ASP A 364 29.17 1.88 -2.54
CA ASP A 364 27.88 1.76 -3.22
C ASP A 364 26.98 0.70 -2.59
N ALA A 365 27.57 -0.32 -1.94
CA ALA A 365 26.81 -1.33 -1.21
C ALA A 365 26.14 -0.73 0.03
N ASP A 366 26.84 0.14 0.77
CA ASP A 366 26.27 0.86 1.92
C ASP A 366 25.11 1.77 1.49
N ARG A 367 25.28 2.47 0.36
CA ARG A 367 24.21 3.30 -0.23
C ARG A 367 23.00 2.45 -0.68
N GLY A 368 23.25 1.27 -1.26
CA GLY A 368 22.20 0.32 -1.63
C GLY A 368 21.44 -0.21 -0.41
N ALA A 369 22.15 -0.57 0.66
CA ALA A 369 21.55 -0.99 1.92
C ALA A 369 20.76 0.13 2.59
N ALA A 370 21.28 1.37 2.55
CA ALA A 370 20.58 2.54 3.06
C ALA A 370 19.26 2.80 2.33
N ARG A 371 19.24 2.70 0.99
CA ARG A 371 18.01 2.80 0.18
C ARG A 371 16.98 1.74 0.58
N ALA A 372 17.42 0.50 0.80
CA ALA A 372 16.54 -0.58 1.24
C ALA A 372 15.95 -0.27 2.62
N ALA A 373 16.78 0.13 3.59
CA ALA A 373 16.33 0.50 4.93
C ALA A 373 15.35 1.68 4.93
N VAL A 374 15.60 2.72 4.13
CA VAL A 374 14.66 3.86 3.99
C VAL A 374 13.34 3.41 3.37
N SER A 375 13.37 2.53 2.36
CA SER A 375 12.16 1.95 1.77
C SER A 375 11.37 1.11 2.78
N GLU A 376 12.06 0.39 3.67
CA GLU A 376 11.44 -0.35 4.78
C GLU A 376 10.80 0.57 5.81
N ASN A 377 11.47 1.66 6.19
CA ASN A 377 10.91 2.68 7.09
C ASN A 377 9.65 3.32 6.50
N VAL A 378 9.66 3.65 5.21
CA VAL A 378 8.50 4.15 4.48
C VAL A 378 7.36 3.14 4.50
N SER A 379 7.66 1.87 4.27
CA SER A 379 6.66 0.79 4.30
C SER A 379 6.05 0.63 5.70
N ALA A 380 6.87 0.73 6.75
CA ALA A 380 6.41 0.74 8.13
C ALA A 380 5.48 1.93 8.39
N TRP A 381 5.87 3.15 8.01
CA TRP A 381 5.04 4.34 8.17
C TRP A 381 3.68 4.22 7.46
N LEU A 382 3.67 3.70 6.23
CA LEU A 382 2.43 3.45 5.49
C LEU A 382 1.53 2.43 6.20
N ALA A 383 2.11 1.39 6.79
CA ALA A 383 1.37 0.43 7.60
C ALA A 383 0.78 1.07 8.87
N LEU A 384 1.50 2.01 9.50
CA LEU A 384 0.97 2.80 10.61
C LEU A 384 -0.21 3.68 10.16
N GLY A 385 -0.13 4.27 8.97
CA GLY A 385 -1.21 5.04 8.37
C GLY A 385 -2.45 4.19 8.08
N ALA A 386 -2.25 3.00 7.49
CA ALA A 386 -3.32 2.05 7.23
C ALA A 386 -4.00 1.58 8.52
N ALA A 387 -3.24 1.40 9.60
CA ALA A 387 -3.77 1.05 10.91
C ALA A 387 -4.44 2.22 11.66
N GLY A 388 -4.49 3.42 11.07
CA GLY A 388 -5.02 4.62 11.72
C GLY A 388 -4.18 5.14 12.89
N ILE A 389 -2.91 4.70 12.99
CA ILE A 389 -2.00 5.06 14.08
C ILE A 389 -1.27 6.37 13.78
N ALA A 390 -0.75 6.51 12.56
CA ALA A 390 0.00 7.72 12.17
C ALA A 390 -0.11 8.03 10.68
N ASP A 391 -0.56 9.23 10.34
CA ASP A 391 -0.72 9.75 8.98
C ASP A 391 0.29 10.87 8.64
N ARG A 392 1.17 11.21 9.58
CA ARG A 392 2.14 12.31 9.50
C ARG A 392 3.37 12.01 10.35
N VAL A 393 4.47 12.70 10.09
CA VAL A 393 5.70 12.68 10.88
C VAL A 393 5.88 14.01 11.65
N PRO A 394 6.58 14.03 12.80
CA PRO A 394 7.24 12.89 13.44
C PRO A 394 6.25 11.92 14.09
N VAL A 395 6.63 10.64 14.15
CA VAL A 395 5.95 9.62 14.96
C VAL A 395 6.92 9.17 16.03
N LEU A 396 6.62 9.47 17.30
CA LEU A 396 7.42 9.05 18.44
C LEU A 396 6.72 7.87 19.10
N VAL A 397 7.49 6.86 19.46
CA VAL A 397 7.01 5.70 20.22
C VAL A 397 7.95 5.46 21.39
N ASP A 398 7.38 5.42 22.60
CA ASP A 398 8.09 4.90 23.77
C ASP A 398 8.00 3.36 23.74
N PRO A 399 9.13 2.63 23.59
CA PRO A 399 9.13 1.17 23.58
C PRO A 399 8.72 0.56 24.93
N ALA A 400 8.88 1.28 26.05
CA ALA A 400 8.57 0.75 27.37
C ALA A 400 7.06 0.73 27.65
N SER A 401 6.38 1.84 27.39
CA SER A 401 4.92 1.95 27.60
C SER A 401 4.09 1.64 26.35
N GLY A 402 4.70 1.65 25.16
CA GLY A 402 3.99 1.58 23.88
C GLY A 402 3.22 2.85 23.52
N ARG A 403 3.34 3.92 24.32
CA ARG A 403 2.67 5.20 24.05
C ARG A 403 3.24 5.86 22.81
N THR A 404 2.39 6.59 22.11
CA THR A 404 2.72 7.24 20.84
C THR A 404 2.40 8.72 20.89
N ALA A 405 3.25 9.52 20.25
CA ALA A 405 2.98 10.93 19.95
C ALA A 405 3.17 11.15 18.45
N VAL A 406 2.19 11.79 17.80
CA VAL A 406 2.18 11.95 16.33
C VAL A 406 2.01 13.41 15.97
N GLY A 407 2.90 13.90 15.10
CA GLY A 407 2.83 15.24 14.54
C GLY A 407 3.44 16.31 15.45
N ARG A 408 2.69 17.38 15.69
CA ARG A 408 3.24 18.60 16.30
C ARG A 408 3.40 18.42 17.81
N LEU A 409 4.65 18.44 18.27
CA LEU A 409 5.03 18.67 19.66
C LEU A 409 5.18 20.18 19.89
N TYR A 410 4.59 20.69 20.95
CA TYR A 410 4.58 22.10 21.35
C TYR A 410 5.56 22.39 22.49
N GLY A 411 5.99 21.38 23.26
CA GLY A 411 6.96 21.57 24.33
C GLY A 411 7.30 20.30 25.12
N ALA A 412 7.99 20.50 26.26
CA ALA A 412 8.41 19.41 27.15
C ALA A 412 7.23 18.61 27.71
N ASP A 413 6.08 19.25 27.93
CA ASP A 413 4.85 18.60 28.42
C ASP A 413 4.37 17.47 27.50
N ASP A 414 4.60 17.58 26.18
CA ASP A 414 4.24 16.52 25.23
C ASP A 414 5.16 15.30 25.38
N LEU A 415 6.42 15.51 25.77
CA LEU A 415 7.34 14.42 26.10
C LEU A 415 7.03 13.82 27.47
N ASP A 416 6.59 14.61 28.44
CA ASP A 416 6.12 14.10 29.73
C ASP A 416 4.83 13.28 29.57
N ALA A 417 3.97 13.64 28.63
CA ALA A 417 2.84 12.82 28.23
C ALA A 417 3.27 11.53 27.54
N LEU A 418 4.44 11.47 26.90
CA LEU A 418 4.95 10.26 26.26
C LEU A 418 5.66 9.32 27.24
N PHE A 419 6.64 9.83 27.99
CA PHE A 419 7.53 9.05 28.87
C PHE A 419 7.12 9.06 30.34
N GLY A 420 6.20 9.94 30.73
CA GLY A 420 5.97 10.29 32.13
C GLY A 420 6.79 11.51 32.55
N ALA A 421 6.33 12.17 33.62
CA ALA A 421 7.07 13.30 34.19
C ALA A 421 8.46 12.80 34.65
N PRO A 422 9.54 13.54 34.36
CA PRO A 422 10.87 13.17 34.80
C PRO A 422 10.91 13.07 36.32
N ALA A 423 11.65 12.10 36.85
CA ALA A 423 11.88 12.01 38.28
C ALA A 423 12.48 13.34 38.78
N PRO A 424 12.01 13.89 39.92
CA PRO A 424 12.58 15.13 40.44
C PRO A 424 14.09 14.96 40.59
N ALA A 425 14.85 15.92 40.08
CA ALA A 425 16.30 15.94 40.24
C ALA A 425 16.62 15.74 41.73
N ALA A 426 17.47 14.75 42.03
CA ALA A 426 17.94 14.55 43.40
C ALA A 426 18.49 15.90 43.91
N PRO A 427 18.13 16.33 45.13
CA PRO A 427 18.61 17.61 45.65
C PRO A 427 20.12 17.62 45.55
N ALA A 428 20.65 18.67 44.92
CA ALA A 428 22.09 18.86 44.80
C ALA A 428 22.69 18.73 46.20
N ALA A 429 23.62 17.80 46.37
CA ALA A 429 24.35 17.68 47.62
C ALA A 429 25.05 19.02 47.86
N ASP A 430 24.78 19.64 49.01
CA ASP A 430 25.42 20.88 49.41
C ASP A 430 26.95 20.71 49.30
N PRO A 431 27.66 21.65 48.65
CA PRO A 431 29.11 21.58 48.58
C PRO A 431 29.71 21.72 49.99
N PRO A 432 30.82 21.02 50.28
CA PRO A 432 31.45 20.99 51.60
C PRO A 432 32.00 22.34 52.08
#